data_AF-A0A819LLM8-F1
#
_entry.id   AF-A0A819LLM8-F1
#
_cell.length_a   1.000
_cell.length_b   1.000
_cell.length_c   1.000
_cell.angle_alpha   90.00
_cell.angle_beta   90.00
_cell.angle_gamma   90.00
#
_symmetry.space_group_name_H-M   'P 1'
#
loop_
_entity.id
_entity.type
_entity.pdbx_description
1 polymer ?
#
loop_
_entity_poly.entity_id
_entity_poly.type
_entity_poly.pdbx_seq_one_letter_code
_entity_poly.pdbx_strand_id
1 'polypeptide(L)'
;EKILSDEMARLIQQCPEGYSKPIHALQAVDDNVDGEWERRLQQAKNNHDGEQIALIPYNLGNFHWIGVLIKFKADGKIERAEFIDPVKESSFTPNKLQEQFFEVFPHSELHSRTCAQYGDRKDSAMLIVKYLLKAVEESLFTEVEPPNMNNLYIQPTDDQQQINYSDEHQPSNQRQED
;
A
#
# COMPACT_ATOMS: atom_id res chain seq x y z
N GLU A 1 5.76 -14.28 -2.69
CA GLU A 1 5.13 -14.40 -1.35
C GLU A 1 6.04 -13.98 -0.19
N LYS A 2 7.33 -14.37 -0.13
CA LYS A 2 8.17 -14.14 1.07
C LYS A 2 8.55 -12.68 1.40
N ILE A 3 8.51 -11.77 0.41
CA ILE A 3 9.05 -10.40 0.55
C ILE A 3 8.27 -9.54 1.56
N LEU A 4 6.93 -9.48 1.47
CA LEU A 4 6.14 -8.65 2.39
C LEU A 4 6.25 -9.16 3.85
N SER A 5 6.19 -10.47 4.05
CA SER A 5 6.34 -11.08 5.38
C SER A 5 7.76 -10.88 5.95
N ASP A 6 8.80 -11.01 5.11
CA ASP A 6 10.19 -10.80 5.53
C ASP A 6 10.46 -9.32 5.90
N GLU A 7 9.98 -8.37 5.08
CA GLU A 7 10.13 -6.94 5.38
C GLU A 7 9.31 -6.50 6.60
N MET A 8 8.11 -7.08 6.79
CA MET A 8 7.34 -6.87 8.01
C MET A 8 8.09 -7.36 9.25
N ALA A 9 8.66 -8.56 9.19
CA ALA A 9 9.43 -9.12 10.30
C ALA A 9 10.64 -8.23 10.64
N ARG A 10 11.30 -7.65 9.63
CA ARG A 10 12.39 -6.68 9.85
C ARG A 10 11.91 -5.41 10.53
N LEU A 11 10.80 -4.83 10.10
CA LEU A 11 10.25 -3.62 10.70
C LEU A 11 9.83 -3.81 12.16
N ILE A 12 9.17 -4.93 12.46
CA ILE A 12 8.80 -5.29 13.84
C ILE A 12 10.05 -5.46 14.71
N GLN A 13 11.12 -6.08 14.18
CA GLN A 13 12.39 -6.23 14.90
C GLN A 13 13.09 -4.89 15.15
N GLN A 14 12.98 -3.92 14.24
CA GLN A 14 13.62 -2.61 14.38
C GLN A 14 12.89 -1.70 15.38
N CYS A 15 11.58 -1.85 15.57
CA CYS A 15 10.80 -1.00 16.47
C CYS A 15 9.74 -1.79 17.26
N PRO A 16 10.12 -2.77 18.09
CA PRO A 16 9.17 -3.69 18.73
C PRO A 16 8.11 -3.00 19.60
N GLU A 17 8.45 -1.86 20.20
CA GLU A 17 7.53 -1.07 21.05
C GLU A 17 6.46 -0.31 20.25
N GLY A 18 6.71 -0.02 18.96
CA GLY A 18 5.75 0.65 18.08
C GLY A 18 4.64 -0.26 17.57
N TYR A 19 4.85 -1.59 17.61
CA TYR A 19 3.93 -2.60 17.06
C TYR A 19 3.19 -3.33 18.19
N SER A 20 2.33 -2.62 18.93
CA SER A 20 1.53 -3.22 20.01
C SER A 20 0.41 -4.14 19.51
N LYS A 21 0.04 -4.04 18.22
CA LYS A 21 -1.03 -4.81 17.58
C LYS A 21 -0.46 -5.87 16.64
N PRO A 22 -0.95 -7.13 16.67
CA PRO A 22 -0.60 -8.15 15.68
C PRO A 22 -0.78 -7.67 14.24
N ILE A 23 0.23 -7.94 13.41
CA ILE A 23 0.20 -7.63 11.98
C ILE A 23 0.41 -8.89 11.17
N HIS A 24 -0.53 -9.17 10.29
CA HIS A 24 -0.56 -10.38 9.47
C HIS A 24 -0.42 -10.03 8.00
N ALA A 25 0.73 -10.34 7.43
CA ALA A 25 0.89 -10.37 5.97
C ALA A 25 0.30 -11.68 5.43
N LEU A 26 -0.87 -11.60 4.81
CA LEU A 26 -1.51 -12.74 4.16
C LEU A 26 -0.85 -12.98 2.80
N GLN A 27 -1.01 -14.20 2.26
CA GLN A 27 -0.49 -14.47 0.94
C GLN A 27 -1.31 -13.72 -0.14
N ALA A 28 -0.66 -13.54 -1.29
CA ALA A 28 -1.19 -12.74 -2.38
C ALA A 28 -2.52 -13.30 -2.93
N VAL A 29 -3.34 -12.40 -3.47
CA VAL A 29 -4.48 -12.72 -4.32
C VAL A 29 -4.07 -12.58 -5.77
N ASP A 30 -4.45 -13.52 -6.62
CA ASP A 30 -4.46 -13.34 -8.06
C ASP A 30 -5.90 -13.21 -8.56
N ASP A 31 -6.25 -12.09 -9.20
CA ASP A 31 -7.62 -11.84 -9.70
C ASP A 31 -8.07 -12.86 -10.75
N ASN A 32 -7.12 -13.57 -11.38
CA ASN A 32 -7.40 -14.62 -12.34
C ASN A 32 -7.80 -15.95 -11.68
N VAL A 33 -7.74 -16.04 -10.35
CA VAL A 33 -8.10 -17.25 -9.59
C VAL A 33 -9.42 -17.01 -8.86
N ASP A 34 -10.46 -17.68 -9.32
CA ASP A 34 -11.82 -17.56 -8.77
C ASP A 34 -11.85 -17.86 -7.26
N GLY A 35 -12.55 -17.01 -6.51
CA GLY A 35 -12.75 -17.14 -5.07
C GLY A 35 -11.52 -16.87 -4.21
N GLU A 36 -10.35 -16.54 -4.78
CA GLU A 36 -9.17 -16.30 -3.97
C GLU A 36 -9.31 -15.07 -3.09
N TRP A 37 -9.91 -14.00 -3.60
CA TRP A 37 -10.15 -12.78 -2.81
C TRP A 37 -11.03 -13.06 -1.59
N GLU A 38 -12.18 -13.69 -1.79
CA GLU A 38 -13.10 -14.07 -0.71
C GLU A 38 -12.38 -14.94 0.32
N ARG A 39 -11.61 -15.94 -0.11
CA ARG A 39 -10.83 -16.79 0.78
C ARG A 39 -9.84 -16.00 1.63
N ARG A 40 -9.15 -14.99 1.08
CA ARG A 40 -8.23 -14.14 1.86
C ARG A 40 -8.97 -13.27 2.86
N LEU A 41 -10.13 -12.73 2.48
CA LEU A 41 -10.97 -11.93 3.38
C LEU A 41 -11.49 -12.78 4.55
N GLN A 42 -11.95 -14.00 4.28
CA GLN A 42 -12.36 -14.95 5.31
C GLN A 42 -11.19 -15.35 6.20
N GLN A 43 -9.99 -15.53 5.64
CA GLN A 43 -8.78 -15.78 6.42
C GLN A 43 -8.44 -14.58 7.33
N ALA A 44 -8.52 -13.35 6.83
CA ALA A 44 -8.31 -12.14 7.63
C ALA A 44 -9.31 -12.04 8.79
N LYS A 45 -10.59 -12.36 8.51
CA LYS A 45 -11.68 -12.37 9.48
C LYS A 45 -11.52 -13.45 10.56
N ASN A 46 -11.16 -14.67 10.16
CA ASN A 46 -11.11 -15.82 11.06
C ASN A 46 -9.81 -15.88 11.88
N ASN A 47 -8.73 -15.26 11.40
CA ASN A 47 -7.48 -15.16 12.14
C ASN A 47 -7.49 -14.02 13.18
N HIS A 48 -8.64 -13.37 13.36
CA HIS A 48 -8.81 -12.29 14.33
C HIS A 48 -8.75 -12.80 15.78
N ASP A 49 -7.74 -12.31 16.51
CA ASP A 49 -7.66 -12.41 17.97
C ASP A 49 -7.31 -11.03 18.54
N GLY A 50 -8.33 -10.24 18.88
CA GLY A 50 -8.17 -8.87 19.35
C GLY A 50 -7.86 -7.85 18.24
N GLU A 51 -7.36 -6.66 18.60
CA GLU A 51 -7.04 -5.63 17.59
C GLU A 51 -5.88 -6.07 16.71
N GLN A 52 -6.04 -6.00 15.39
CA GLN A 52 -5.00 -6.46 14.46
C GLN A 52 -5.03 -5.72 13.11
N ILE A 53 -3.95 -5.85 12.34
CA ILE A 53 -3.88 -5.37 10.95
C ILE A 53 -3.60 -6.56 10.03
N ALA A 54 -4.41 -6.72 8.98
CA ALA A 54 -4.15 -7.66 7.89
C ALA A 54 -3.68 -6.89 6.64
N LEU A 55 -2.63 -7.40 6.00
CA LEU A 55 -2.10 -6.90 4.74
C LEU A 55 -2.25 -7.95 3.65
N ILE A 56 -2.79 -7.56 2.50
CA ILE A 56 -3.08 -8.48 1.40
C ILE A 56 -2.54 -7.87 0.10
N PRO A 57 -1.45 -8.42 -0.47
CA PRO A 57 -1.07 -8.12 -1.84
C PRO A 57 -2.14 -8.63 -2.80
N TYR A 58 -2.51 -7.84 -3.81
CA TYR A 58 -3.52 -8.21 -4.78
C TYR A 58 -3.02 -7.95 -6.20
N ASN A 59 -2.87 -9.00 -6.99
CA ASN A 59 -2.50 -8.94 -8.40
C ASN A 59 -3.76 -8.81 -9.25
N LEU A 60 -3.97 -7.64 -9.86
CA LEU A 60 -5.04 -7.38 -10.84
C LEU A 60 -4.78 -8.05 -12.20
N GLY A 61 -3.67 -8.78 -12.34
CA GLY A 61 -3.20 -9.35 -13.59
C GLY A 61 -2.28 -8.40 -14.37
N ASN A 62 -1.62 -8.91 -15.40
CA ASN A 62 -0.67 -8.16 -16.23
C ASN A 62 0.41 -7.40 -15.42
N PHE A 63 0.89 -8.03 -14.35
CA PHE A 63 1.86 -7.49 -13.40
C PHE A 63 1.39 -6.27 -12.62
N HIS A 64 0.10 -5.92 -12.63
CA HIS A 64 -0.40 -4.78 -11.85
C HIS A 64 -0.81 -5.23 -10.45
N TRP A 65 -0.04 -4.80 -9.46
CA TRP A 65 -0.26 -5.08 -8.06
C TRP A 65 -0.84 -3.87 -7.32
N ILE A 66 -1.83 -4.13 -6.49
CA ILE A 66 -2.30 -3.20 -5.46
C ILE A 66 -2.07 -3.83 -4.08
N GLY A 67 -1.98 -2.99 -3.05
CA GLY A 67 -1.89 -3.45 -1.67
C GLY A 67 -3.20 -3.18 -0.95
N VAL A 68 -3.70 -4.14 -0.17
CA VAL A 68 -4.86 -3.93 0.70
C VAL A 68 -4.45 -4.00 2.17
N LEU A 69 -4.94 -3.05 2.97
CA LEU A 69 -4.80 -3.01 4.42
C LEU A 69 -6.18 -3.06 5.06
N ILE A 70 -6.34 -3.91 6.07
CA ILE A 70 -7.56 -4.02 6.87
C ILE A 70 -7.17 -3.95 8.35
N LYS A 71 -7.68 -2.97 9.08
CA LYS A 71 -7.49 -2.80 10.53
C LYS A 71 -8.78 -3.22 11.24
N PHE A 72 -8.64 -4.15 12.18
CA PHE A 72 -9.74 -4.69 12.98
C PHE A 72 -9.69 -4.15 14.41
N LYS A 73 -10.87 -3.87 14.97
CA LYS A 73 -11.06 -3.62 16.39
C LYS A 73 -11.09 -4.94 17.18
N ALA A 74 -11.00 -4.86 18.51
CA ALA A 74 -11.07 -6.04 19.38
C ALA A 74 -12.39 -6.82 19.26
N ASP A 75 -13.48 -6.17 18.82
CA ASP A 75 -14.79 -6.80 18.59
C ASP A 75 -14.94 -7.42 17.19
N GLY A 76 -13.86 -7.46 16.40
CA GLY A 76 -13.84 -8.04 15.06
C GLY A 76 -14.42 -7.13 13.97
N LYS A 77 -14.88 -5.92 14.31
CA LYS A 77 -15.33 -4.95 13.30
C LYS A 77 -14.15 -4.30 12.60
N ILE A 78 -14.38 -3.91 11.35
CA ILE A 78 -13.44 -3.10 10.59
C ILE A 78 -13.39 -1.69 11.18
N GLU A 79 -12.21 -1.27 11.60
CA GLU A 79 -11.92 0.13 11.95
C GLU A 79 -11.57 0.93 10.69
N ARG A 80 -10.79 0.33 9.80
CA ARG A 80 -10.26 0.94 8.58
C ARG A 80 -10.00 -0.14 7.55
N ALA A 81 -10.39 0.08 6.30
CA ALA A 81 -10.01 -0.78 5.19
C ALA A 81 -9.65 0.08 3.97
N GLU A 82 -8.48 -0.16 3.40
CA GLU A 82 -7.93 0.65 2.32
C GLU A 82 -7.23 -0.19 1.26
N PHE A 83 -7.28 0.24 0.01
CA PHE A 83 -6.42 -0.25 -1.05
C PHE A 83 -5.48 0.85 -1.57
N ILE A 84 -4.29 0.44 -1.98
CA ILE A 84 -3.19 1.30 -2.45
C ILE A 84 -2.82 0.88 -3.86
N ASP A 85 -2.98 1.80 -4.81
CA ASP A 85 -2.56 1.61 -6.20
C ASP A 85 -1.40 2.57 -6.55
N PRO A 86 -0.17 2.06 -6.66
CA PRO A 86 1.01 2.89 -6.94
C PRO A 86 1.16 3.27 -8.43
N VAL A 87 0.26 2.81 -9.30
CA VAL A 87 0.37 3.01 -10.76
C VAL A 87 -0.29 4.33 -11.18
N LYS A 88 0.47 5.19 -11.87
CA LYS A 88 0.08 6.58 -12.21
C LYS A 88 -1.08 6.71 -13.19
N GLU A 89 -1.16 5.80 -14.14
CA GLU A 89 -2.20 5.78 -15.17
C GLU A 89 -3.00 4.49 -15.07
N SER A 90 -3.38 4.16 -13.84
CA SER A 90 -4.20 3.00 -13.57
C SER A 90 -5.59 3.16 -14.15
N SER A 91 -6.02 2.20 -14.97
CA SER A 91 -7.41 2.05 -15.43
C SER A 91 -8.23 1.17 -14.50
N PHE A 92 -7.70 0.82 -13.34
CA PHE A 92 -8.35 -0.07 -12.38
C PHE A 92 -9.62 0.59 -11.82
N THR A 93 -10.71 -0.17 -11.80
CA THR A 93 -11.96 0.22 -11.15
C THR A 93 -12.26 -0.79 -10.04
N PRO A 94 -12.45 -0.35 -8.79
CA PRO A 94 -12.51 -1.26 -7.65
C PRO A 94 -13.89 -1.90 -7.45
N ASN A 95 -14.86 -1.73 -8.35
CA ASN A 95 -16.26 -2.16 -8.14
C ASN A 95 -16.38 -3.65 -7.76
N LYS A 96 -15.80 -4.55 -8.56
CA LYS A 96 -15.81 -6.00 -8.28
C LYS A 96 -15.16 -6.31 -6.93
N LEU A 97 -14.02 -5.69 -6.67
CA LEU A 97 -13.24 -5.88 -5.45
C LEU A 97 -14.02 -5.38 -4.21
N GLN A 98 -14.75 -4.27 -4.36
CA GLN A 98 -15.61 -3.65 -3.36
C GLN A 98 -16.88 -4.49 -3.09
N GLU A 99 -17.50 -5.05 -4.12
CA GLU A 99 -18.65 -5.95 -4.01
C GLU A 99 -18.29 -7.19 -3.18
N GLN A 100 -17.20 -7.87 -3.55
CA GLN A 100 -16.70 -9.05 -2.83
C GLN A 100 -16.24 -8.72 -1.40
N PHE A 101 -15.68 -7.52 -1.18
CA PHE A 101 -15.37 -7.05 0.16
C PHE A 101 -16.63 -6.89 1.02
N PHE A 102 -17.68 -6.30 0.46
CA PHE A 102 -18.95 -6.07 1.15
C PHE A 102 -19.69 -7.36 1.51
N GLU A 103 -19.53 -8.42 0.70
CA GLU A 103 -20.10 -9.74 1.01
C GLU A 103 -19.52 -10.35 2.30
N VAL A 104 -18.22 -10.14 2.59
CA VAL A 104 -17.56 -10.68 3.78
C VAL A 104 -17.69 -9.76 5.00
N PHE A 105 -17.64 -8.45 4.75
CA PHE A 105 -17.73 -7.39 5.75
C PHE A 105 -18.92 -6.47 5.46
N PRO A 106 -20.15 -6.93 5.72
CA PRO A 106 -21.33 -6.10 5.56
C PRO A 106 -21.19 -4.88 6.48
N HIS A 107 -21.52 -3.69 5.97
CA HIS A 107 -21.37 -2.39 6.64
C HIS A 107 -19.95 -1.81 6.68
N SER A 108 -19.01 -2.33 5.90
CA SER A 108 -17.69 -1.74 5.73
C SER A 108 -17.41 -1.41 4.26
N GLU A 109 -16.68 -0.32 4.03
CA GLU A 109 -16.25 0.10 2.69
C GLU A 109 -14.74 -0.04 2.57
N LEU A 110 -14.26 -0.26 1.34
CA LEU A 110 -12.84 -0.32 1.05
C LEU A 110 -12.42 0.96 0.33
N HIS A 111 -11.69 1.82 1.03
CA HIS A 111 -11.35 3.14 0.51
C HIS A 111 -10.07 3.13 -0.30
N SER A 112 -10.02 3.96 -1.35
CA SER A 112 -8.74 4.20 -2.04
C SER A 112 -7.85 5.09 -1.19
N ARG A 113 -6.64 4.63 -0.92
CA ARG A 113 -5.61 5.43 -0.26
C ARG A 113 -4.75 6.11 -1.31
N THR A 114 -4.64 7.42 -1.20
CA THR A 114 -3.71 8.19 -2.04
C THR A 114 -2.27 7.84 -1.70
N CYS A 115 -1.47 7.53 -2.72
CA CYS A 115 -0.03 7.36 -2.61
C CYS A 115 0.63 8.04 -3.79
N ALA A 116 1.93 8.30 -3.71
CA ALA A 116 2.61 8.83 -4.88
C ALA A 116 2.71 7.76 -5.97
N GLN A 117 2.22 8.13 -7.14
CA GLN A 117 2.16 7.23 -8.27
C GLN A 117 3.37 7.46 -9.17
N TYR A 118 4.42 6.69 -8.91
CA TYR A 118 5.69 6.77 -9.65
C TYR A 118 6.00 5.49 -10.44
N GLY A 119 5.26 4.40 -10.21
CA GLY A 119 5.53 3.11 -10.81
C GLY A 119 4.81 2.91 -12.14
N ASP A 120 5.48 2.22 -13.06
CA ASP A 120 4.77 1.44 -14.06
C ASP A 120 4.15 0.18 -13.40
N ARG A 121 3.42 -0.62 -14.17
CA ARG A 121 2.84 -1.86 -13.63
C ARG A 121 3.91 -2.80 -13.09
N LYS A 122 5.10 -2.90 -13.70
CA LYS A 122 6.13 -3.88 -13.31
C LYS A 122 6.74 -3.56 -11.94
N ASP A 123 6.83 -2.29 -11.60
CA ASP A 123 7.35 -1.85 -10.30
C ASP A 123 6.32 -1.93 -9.17
N SER A 124 5.04 -2.05 -9.52
CA SER A 124 3.93 -2.02 -8.54
C SER A 124 4.09 -3.06 -7.43
N ALA A 125 4.60 -4.26 -7.72
CA ALA A 125 4.82 -5.32 -6.73
C ALA A 125 5.76 -4.90 -5.59
N MET A 126 6.84 -4.17 -5.92
CA MET A 126 7.79 -3.66 -4.92
C MET A 126 7.20 -2.45 -4.19
N LEU A 127 6.51 -1.57 -4.92
CA LEU A 127 5.95 -0.34 -4.37
C LEU A 127 4.82 -0.62 -3.36
N ILE A 128 3.96 -1.61 -3.62
CA ILE A 128 2.90 -1.98 -2.67
C ILE A 128 3.46 -2.45 -1.33
N VAL A 129 4.64 -3.10 -1.31
CA VAL A 129 5.29 -3.49 -0.06
C VAL A 129 5.65 -2.23 0.72
N LYS A 130 6.39 -1.30 0.11
CA LYS A 130 6.78 -0.03 0.76
C LYS A 130 5.57 0.74 1.29
N TYR A 131 4.51 0.86 0.49
CA TYR A 131 3.34 1.63 0.89
C TYR A 131 2.47 0.94 1.94
N LEU A 132 2.34 -0.39 1.92
CA LEU A 132 1.65 -1.12 2.97
C LEU A 132 2.38 -1.00 4.32
N LEU A 133 3.71 -1.07 4.31
CA LEU A 133 4.52 -0.90 5.51
C LEU A 133 4.39 0.52 6.08
N LYS A 134 4.46 1.55 5.23
CA LYS A 134 4.19 2.93 5.65
C LYS A 134 2.76 3.12 6.19
N ALA A 135 1.78 2.48 5.55
CA ALA A 135 0.39 2.53 5.98
C ALA A 135 0.17 1.92 7.37
N VAL A 136 0.93 0.86 7.68
CA VAL A 136 1.00 0.27 9.01
C VAL A 136 1.61 1.25 10.01
N GLU A 137 2.79 1.81 9.73
CA GLU A 137 3.47 2.75 10.63
C GLU A 137 2.53 3.90 11.03
N GLU A 138 1.88 4.53 10.05
CA GLU A 138 0.93 5.61 10.32
C GLU A 138 -0.29 5.14 11.15
N SER A 139 -0.73 3.90 10.99
CA SER A 139 -1.84 3.33 11.76
C SER A 139 -1.49 3.07 13.23
N LEU A 140 -0.20 3.04 13.59
CA LEU A 140 0.30 2.84 14.94
C LEU A 140 0.45 4.16 15.70
N PHE A 141 0.74 5.25 14.99
CA PHE A 141 0.90 6.59 15.59
C PHE A 141 -0.38 7.43 15.60
N THR A 142 -1.45 6.97 14.94
CA THR A 142 -2.74 7.68 14.88
C THR A 142 -3.73 7.10 15.92
N GLU A 143 -3.58 7.51 17.18
CA GLU A 143 -4.65 7.42 18.21
C GLU A 143 -5.51 8.70 18.27
N VAL A 144 -5.21 9.70 17.43
CA VAL A 144 -5.93 10.98 17.38
C VAL A 144 -6.88 10.95 16.18
N GLU A 145 -8.13 11.38 16.41
CA GLU A 145 -9.27 11.41 15.46
C GLU A 145 -8.89 11.60 13.98
N PRO A 146 -9.64 10.97 13.04
CA PRO A 146 -9.31 10.98 11.64
C PRO A 146 -9.16 12.42 11.13
N PRO A 147 -8.02 12.79 10.52
CA PRO A 147 -7.90 14.08 9.89
C PRO A 147 -8.91 14.15 8.75
N ASN A 148 -9.76 15.17 8.82
CA ASN A 148 -10.66 15.58 7.76
C ASN A 148 -9.88 15.58 6.43
N MET A 149 -10.36 14.79 5.45
CA MET A 149 -9.66 14.53 4.19
C MET A 149 -9.35 15.83 3.44
N ASN A 150 -8.16 16.39 3.66
CA ASN A 150 -7.55 17.39 2.80
C ASN A 150 -6.07 17.05 2.64
N ASN A 151 -5.78 16.36 1.53
CA ASN A 151 -4.48 16.31 0.85
C ASN A 151 -3.23 16.13 1.73
N LEU A 152 -3.01 14.91 2.26
CA LEU A 152 -1.65 14.48 2.58
C LEU A 152 -1.00 13.92 1.31
N TYR A 153 -0.21 14.75 0.63
CA TYR A 153 0.64 14.32 -0.47
C TYR A 153 1.84 13.57 0.10
N ILE A 154 1.94 12.27 -0.16
CA ILE A 154 2.99 11.42 0.41
C ILE A 154 4.08 11.17 -0.63
N GLN A 155 5.24 11.83 -0.52
CA GLN A 155 6.45 11.41 -1.22
C GLN A 155 7.24 10.38 -0.39
N PRO A 156 7.87 9.36 -1.02
CA PRO A 156 8.97 8.61 -0.42
C PRO A 156 10.16 9.56 -0.20
N THR A 157 10.84 9.46 0.94
CA THR A 157 12.12 10.13 1.14
C THR A 157 13.18 9.44 0.29
N ASP A 158 13.70 10.17 -0.69
CA ASP A 158 14.72 9.72 -1.63
C ASP A 158 16.09 9.54 -0.95
N ASP A 159 16.33 8.39 -0.34
CA ASP A 159 17.69 7.87 -0.17
C ASP A 159 18.02 7.00 -1.39
N GLN A 160 18.27 7.66 -2.53
CA GLN A 160 19.18 7.27 -3.62
C GLN A 160 18.87 8.04 -4.92
N GLN A 161 19.24 9.33 -4.98
CA GLN A 161 19.56 10.00 -6.24
C GLN A 161 20.76 10.94 -6.06
N GLN A 162 21.98 10.37 -6.02
CA GLN A 162 23.15 11.09 -6.55
C GLN A 162 23.44 10.52 -7.94
N ILE A 163 22.71 11.04 -8.93
CA ILE A 163 23.19 11.05 -10.31
C ILE A 163 23.41 12.51 -10.64
N ASN A 164 24.68 12.93 -10.60
CA ASN A 164 25.12 14.22 -11.09
C ASN A 164 24.75 14.34 -12.58
N TYR A 165 23.67 15.06 -12.87
CA TYR A 165 23.56 15.81 -14.11
C TYR A 165 23.91 17.26 -13.78
N SER A 166 25.16 17.63 -14.05
CA SER A 166 25.51 19.02 -14.25
C SER A 166 25.49 19.27 -15.74
N ASP A 167 24.47 19.96 -16.22
CA ASP A 167 24.62 20.74 -17.44
C ASP A 167 23.88 22.08 -17.33
N GLU A 168 24.45 23.03 -18.06
CA GLU A 168 24.02 24.40 -18.33
C GLU A 168 24.36 25.48 -17.29
N HIS A 169 25.28 26.38 -17.66
CA HIS A 169 24.89 27.66 -18.26
C HIS A 169 26.07 28.33 -19.02
N GLN A 170 25.83 28.67 -20.30
CA GLN A 170 26.71 29.47 -21.17
C GLN A 170 26.83 30.93 -20.66
N PRO A 171 27.72 31.77 -21.23
CA PRO A 171 27.30 32.54 -22.42
C PRO A 171 28.36 32.76 -23.51
N SER A 172 27.87 32.76 -24.75
CA SER A 172 28.25 33.54 -25.94
C SER A 172 29.53 34.40 -25.91
N ASN A 173 30.38 34.23 -26.93
CA ASN A 173 30.98 35.38 -27.61
C ASN A 173 31.23 35.12 -29.10
N GLN A 174 30.77 36.08 -29.90
CA GLN A 174 30.98 36.21 -31.35
C GLN A 174 32.44 36.52 -31.70
N ARG A 175 32.91 35.99 -32.84
CA ARG A 175 33.71 36.66 -33.90
C ARG A 175 33.93 35.64 -35.02
N GLN A 176 33.20 35.77 -36.13
CA GLN A 176 33.57 36.48 -37.36
C GLN A 176 34.63 35.73 -38.19
N GLU A 177 34.18 35.38 -39.40
CA GLU A 177 34.91 34.81 -40.53
C GLU A 177 36.14 35.65 -40.91
N ASP A 178 37.27 34.98 -41.17
CA ASP A 178 37.88 34.84 -42.51
C ASP A 178 39.03 33.80 -42.45
#